data_AF-A0AAW6R3X3-F1
#
_entry.id   AF-A0AAW6R3X3-F1
#
_cell.length_a   1.000
_cell.length_b   1.000
_cell.length_c   1.000
_cell.angle_alpha   90.00
_cell.angle_beta   90.00
_cell.angle_gamma   90.00
#
_symmetry.space_group_name_H-M   'P 1'
#
loop_
_entity.id
_entity.type
_entity.pdbx_description
1 polymer ?
#
loop_
_entity_poly.entity_id
_entity_poly.type
_entity_poly.pdbx_seq_one_letter_code
_entity_poly.pdbx_strand_id
1 'polypeptide(L)' 'EGVLAEIEQALEHHELIKVKIATEDRETKTLIVEAIVRETGACNVQVIGKTLVLYRPTKERKISLPR' A
#
# COMPACT_ATOMS: atom_id res chain seq x y z
N GLU A 1 16.98 0.54 5.04
CA GLU A 1 16.01 1.28 4.20
C GLU A 1 15.70 0.45 2.95
N GLY A 2 14.66 -0.40 2.99
CA GLY A 2 14.41 -1.35 1.89
C GLY A 2 12.92 -1.59 1.65
N VAL A 3 12.13 -1.74 2.72
CA VAL A 3 10.70 -2.02 2.62
C VAL A 3 9.93 -0.92 1.88
N LEU A 4 10.22 0.36 2.15
CA LEU A 4 9.55 1.46 1.46
C LEU A 4 9.88 1.49 -0.04
N ALA A 5 11.15 1.27 -0.38
CA ALA A 5 11.60 1.22 -1.77
C ALA A 5 10.98 0.03 -2.53
N GLU A 6 10.83 -1.12 -1.88
CA GLU A 6 10.12 -2.27 -2.45
C GLU A 6 8.63 -1.98 -2.65
N ILE A 7 7.98 -1.30 -1.71
CA ILE A 7 6.57 -0.88 -1.85
C ILE A 7 6.43 0.08 -3.04
N GLU A 8 7.31 1.07 -3.16
CA GLU A 8 7.36 2.00 -4.28
C GLU A 8 7.50 1.28 -5.63
N GLN A 9 8.48 0.39 -5.72
CA GLN A 9 8.70 -0.40 -6.92
C GLN A 9 7.48 -1.28 -7.22
N ALA A 10 6.90 -1.95 -6.23
CA ALA A 10 5.74 -2.80 -6.43
C ALA A 10 4.51 -2.01 -6.87
N LEU A 11 4.28 -0.81 -6.33
CA LEU A 11 3.21 0.09 -6.76
C LEU A 11 3.40 0.54 -8.20
N GLU A 12 4.62 0.87 -8.62
CA GLU A 12 4.91 1.27 -10.00
C GLU A 12 4.66 0.13 -11.01
N HIS A 13 4.90 -1.12 -10.59
CA HIS A 13 4.72 -2.27 -11.49
C HIS A 13 3.30 -2.82 -11.50
N HIS A 14 2.58 -2.75 -10.38
CA HIS A 14 1.32 -3.48 -10.22
C HIS A 14 0.10 -2.58 -10.01
N GLU A 15 0.29 -1.31 -9.66
CA GLU A 15 -0.74 -0.34 -9.25
C GLU A 15 -1.49 -0.72 -7.97
N LEU A 16 -1.90 -1.99 -7.81
CA LEU A 16 -2.59 -2.56 -6.66
C LEU A 16 -1.73 -3.65 -6.01
N ILE A 17 -1.39 -3.48 -4.74
CA ILE A 17 -0.57 -4.45 -3.99
C ILE A 17 -1.18 -4.80 -2.64
N LYS A 18 -0.75 -5.95 -2.08
CA LYS A 18 -1.05 -6.37 -0.72
C LYS A 18 0.25 -6.44 0.08
N VAL A 19 0.32 -5.68 1.17
CA VAL A 19 1.46 -5.65 2.09
C VAL A 19 1.05 -6.32 3.41
N LYS A 20 1.85 -7.27 3.88
CA LYS A 20 1.62 -7.91 5.19
C LYS A 20 2.35 -7.12 6.28
N ILE A 21 1.61 -6.60 7.24
CA ILE A 21 2.14 -5.89 8.41
C ILE A 21 2.34 -6.90 9.53
N ALA A 22 3.59 -7.08 9.96
CA ALA A 22 3.98 -8.06 10.97
C ALA A 22 3.78 -7.56 12.42
N THR A 23 2.66 -6.88 12.70
CA THR A 23 2.28 -6.47 14.06
C THR A 23 0.87 -6.95 14.40
N GLU A 24 0.65 -7.29 15.66
CA GLU A 24 -0.67 -7.57 16.23
C GLU A 24 -1.28 -6.34 16.92
N ASP A 25 -0.45 -5.35 17.26
CA ASP A 25 -0.90 -4.15 17.93
C ASP A 25 -1.64 -3.22 16.96
N ARG A 26 -2.86 -2.83 17.36
CA ARG A 26 -3.76 -2.07 16.49
C ARG A 26 -3.26 -0.65 16.26
N GLU A 27 -2.71 0.00 17.29
CA GLU A 27 -2.24 1.38 17.21
C GLU A 27 -0.99 1.48 16.35
N THR A 28 -0.02 0.60 16.59
CA THR A 28 1.19 0.44 15.79
C THR A 28 0.85 0.16 14.32
N LYS A 29 -0.14 -0.71 14.06
CA LYS A 29 -0.60 -0.99 12.70
C LYS A 29 -1.12 0.28 12.02
N THR A 30 -1.94 1.06 12.70
CA THR A 30 -2.46 2.32 12.16
C THR A 30 -1.32 3.28 11.81
N LEU A 31 -0.35 3.45 12.71
CA LEU A 31 0.82 4.31 12.47
C LEU A 31 1.65 3.85 11.27
N ILE A 32 1.84 2.53 11.11
CA ILE A 32 2.53 1.97 9.95
C ILE A 32 1.76 2.25 8.66
N VAL A 33 0.45 2.04 8.66
CA VAL A 33 -0.40 2.30 7.48
C VAL A 33 -0.34 3.77 7.10
N GLU A 34 -0.49 4.68 8.07
CA GLU A 34 -0.42 6.12 7.84
C GLU A 34 0.95 6.56 7.31
N ALA A 35 2.03 6.01 7.86
CA ALA A 35 3.37 6.26 7.35
C ALA A 35 3.51 5.80 5.90
N ILE A 36 3.11 4.56 5.57
CA ILE A 36 3.23 4.04 4.19
C ILE A 36 2.41 4.90 3.22
N VAL A 37 1.17 5.24 3.56
CA VAL A 37 0.31 6.09 2.72
C VAL A 37 0.92 7.47 2.51
N ARG A 38 1.44 8.10 3.57
CA ARG A 38 2.07 9.43 3.49
C ARG A 38 3.31 9.42 2.60
N GLU A 39 4.20 8.45 2.79
CA GLU A 39 5.46 8.39 2.06
C GLU A 39 5.27 7.99 0.59
N THR A 40 4.29 7.13 0.29
CA THR A 40 4.08 6.60 -1.07
C THR A 40 3.05 7.36 -1.90
N GLY A 41 2.21 8.16 -1.26
CA GLY A 41 1.05 8.80 -1.91
C GLY A 41 0.01 7.80 -2.45
N ALA A 42 0.10 6.52 -2.06
CA ALA A 42 -0.87 5.50 -2.45
C ALA A 42 -2.15 5.60 -1.61
N CYS A 43 -3.28 5.20 -2.19
CA CYS A 43 -4.55 5.10 -1.50
C CYS A 43 -4.62 3.81 -0.68
N ASN A 44 -4.99 3.90 0.60
CA ASN A 44 -5.38 2.74 1.39
C ASN A 44 -6.78 2.29 0.96
N VAL A 45 -6.83 1.17 0.21
CA VAL A 45 -8.09 0.58 -0.25
C VAL A 45 -8.77 -0.17 0.90
N GLN A 46 -8.00 -0.96 1.65
CA GLN A 46 -8.54 -1.79 2.70
C GLN A 46 -7.45 -2.30 3.66
N VAL A 47 -7.82 -2.53 4.92
CA VAL A 47 -7.01 -3.29 5.88
C VAL A 47 -7.80 -4.51 6.34
N ILE A 48 -7.28 -5.72 6.09
CA ILE A 48 -7.89 -7.00 6.47
C ILE A 48 -6.93 -7.73 7.41
N GLY A 49 -7.22 -7.74 8.70
CA GLY A 49 -6.33 -8.33 9.71
C GLY A 49 -4.95 -7.67 9.69
N LYS A 50 -3.94 -8.42 9.20
CA LYS A 50 -2.55 -7.98 9.02
C LYS A 50 -2.21 -7.58 7.58
N THR A 51 -3.16 -7.55 6.68
CA THR A 51 -2.94 -7.23 5.27
C THR A 51 -3.44 -5.83 4.96
N LEU A 52 -2.56 -4.97 4.46
CA LEU A 52 -2.86 -3.66 3.91
C LEU A 52 -2.95 -3.77 2.39
N VAL A 53 -4.02 -3.26 1.80
CA VAL A 53 -4.23 -3.18 0.35
C VAL A 53 -4.03 -1.73 -0.10
N LEU A 54 -3.07 -1.52 -0.99
CA LEU A 54 -2.71 -0.19 -1.51
C LEU A 54 -2.95 -0.09 -2.99
N TYR A 55 -3.46 1.05 -3.44
CA TYR A 55 -3.61 1.37 -4.86
C TYR A 55 -2.96 2.71 -5.20
N ARG A 56 -2.18 2.75 -6.28
CA ARG A 56 -1.67 3.99 -6.89
C ARG A 56 -1.73 3.86 -8.42
N PRO A 57 -2.47 4.74 -9.11
CA PRO A 57 -2.48 4.73 -10.58
C PRO A 57 -1.11 5.15 -11.11
N THR A 58 -0.67 4.49 -12.17
CA THR A 58 0.55 4.86 -12.90
C THR A 58 0.21 5.59 -14.20
N LYS A 59 1.22 6.12 -14.88
CA LYS A 59 1.03 6.79 -16.18
C LYS A 59 0.46 5.85 -17.23
N GLU A 60 0.93 4.60 -17.23
CA GLU A 60 0.43 3.54 -18.09
C GLU A 60 -0.54 2.66 -17.30
N ARG A 61 -1.82 3.05 -17.29
CA ARG A 61 -2.86 2.36 -16.51
C ARG A 61 -2.93 0.88 -16.87
N LYS A 62 -2.70 0.01 -15.88
CA LYS A 62 -2.80 -1.45 -16.02
C LYS A 62 -4.15 -1.97 -15.54
N ILE A 63 -4.74 -1.31 -14.56
CA ILE A 63 -6.04 -1.63 -13.98
C ILE A 63 -7.08 -0.64 -14.48
N SER A 64 -8.15 -1.16 -15.08
CA SER A 64 -9.33 -0.37 -15.43
C SER A 64 -10.27 -0.29 -14.23
N LEU A 65 -10.37 0.90 -13.63
CA LEU A 65 -11.33 1.14 -12.55
C LEU A 65 -12.75 1.35 -13.12
N PRO A 66 -13.79 0.79 -12.47
CA PRO A 66 -15.16 1.09 -12.83
C PRO A 66 -15.47 2.58 -12.61
N ARG A 67 -16.36 3.13 -13.44
CA ARG A 67 -16.84 4.51 -13.38
C ARG A 67 -17.95 4.68 -12.34
#